data_AF-A0A4R5E8W1-F1
#
_entry.id   AF-A0A4R5E8W1-F1
#
_cell.length_a   1.000
_cell.length_b   1.000
_cell.length_c   1.000
_cell.angle_alpha   90.00
_cell.angle_beta   90.00
_cell.angle_gamma   90.00
#
_symmetry.space_group_name_H-M   'P 1'
#
loop_
_entity.id
_entity.type
_entity.pdbx_description
1 polymer ?
#
loop_
_entity_poly.entity_id
_entity_poly.type
_entity_poly.pdbx_seq_one_letter_code
_entity_poly.pdbx_strand_id
1 'polypeptide(L)'
;MFSEEQLEQLRSFPEISADELIRYFTPTSADVAFVDPGKGRGPVDQLGMLVQLCTLPWLGFVPDDVGSAPPAAVDRVAQLRELGLTP
;
A
#
# COMPACT_ATOMS: atom_id res chain seq x y z
N MET A 1 18.92 -21.98 -5.06
CA MET A 1 18.16 -21.14 -6.01
C MET A 1 16.69 -21.46 -5.75
N PHE A 2 15.83 -20.46 -5.59
CA PHE A 2 14.38 -20.67 -5.44
C PHE A 2 13.77 -21.15 -6.76
N SER A 3 12.67 -21.91 -6.72
CA SER A 3 11.88 -22.23 -7.92
C SER A 3 11.11 -20.99 -8.41
N GLU A 4 10.66 -20.98 -9.66
CA GLU A 4 9.84 -19.89 -10.21
C GLU A 4 8.57 -19.66 -9.38
N GLU A 5 7.90 -20.73 -8.97
CA GLU A 5 6.70 -20.67 -8.12
C GLU A 5 6.97 -20.07 -6.73
N GLN A 6 8.14 -20.37 -6.13
CA GLN A 6 8.56 -19.76 -4.88
C GLN A 6 8.91 -18.28 -5.07
N LEU A 7 9.51 -17.92 -6.20
CA LEU A 7 9.78 -16.52 -6.54
C LEU A 7 8.49 -15.74 -6.79
N GLU A 8 7.46 -16.37 -7.35
CA GLU A 8 6.17 -15.77 -7.61
C GLU A 8 5.36 -15.57 -6.32
N GLN A 9 5.40 -16.55 -5.41
CA GLN A 9 4.87 -16.37 -4.04
C GLN A 9 5.62 -15.28 -3.26
N LEU A 10 6.94 -15.15 -3.46
CA LEU A 10 7.72 -14.05 -2.90
C LEU A 10 7.40 -12.69 -3.55
N ARG A 11 6.60 -12.64 -4.62
CA ARG A 11 6.21 -11.41 -5.32
C ARG A 11 4.72 -11.10 -5.19
N SER A 12 3.96 -11.86 -4.41
CA SER A 12 2.54 -11.60 -4.14
C SER A 12 2.32 -10.97 -2.77
N PHE A 13 1.11 -10.46 -2.55
CA PHE A 13 0.71 -10.01 -1.22
C PHE A 13 0.37 -11.20 -0.32
N PRO A 14 0.98 -11.32 0.87
CA PRO A 14 0.57 -12.30 1.86
C PRO A 14 -0.73 -11.88 2.55
N GLU A 15 -1.31 -12.78 3.35
CA GLU A 15 -2.36 -12.40 4.30
C GLU A 15 -1.83 -11.35 5.28
N ILE A 16 -2.65 -10.36 5.59
CA ILE A 16 -2.29 -9.25 6.47
C ILE A 16 -3.06 -9.29 7.78
N SER A 17 -2.36 -9.11 8.89
CA SER A 17 -2.96 -8.99 10.22
C SER A 17 -3.37 -7.55 10.56
N ALA A 18 -4.20 -7.40 11.60
CA ALA A 18 -4.60 -6.08 12.09
C ALA A 18 -3.42 -5.24 12.64
N ASP A 19 -2.41 -5.86 13.26
CA ASP A 19 -1.21 -5.15 13.74
C ASP A 19 -0.40 -4.60 12.56
N GLU A 20 -0.24 -5.39 11.50
CA GLU A 20 0.47 -4.98 10.28
C GLU A 20 -0.27 -3.86 9.54
N LEU A 21 -1.62 -3.91 9.51
CA LEU A 21 -2.44 -2.82 8.97
C LEU A 21 -2.19 -1.50 9.71
N ILE A 22 -2.11 -1.54 11.04
CA ILE A 22 -1.84 -0.34 11.84
C ILE A 22 -0.41 0.15 11.61
N ARG A 23 0.55 -0.78 11.61
CA ARG A 23 1.98 -0.47 11.52
C ARG A 23 2.42 0.05 10.16
N TYR A 24 1.94 -0.56 9.07
CA TYR A 24 2.47 -0.32 7.73
C TYR A 24 1.49 0.42 6.82
N PHE A 25 0.17 0.22 7.01
CA PHE A 25 -0.87 0.86 6.17
C PHE A 25 -1.48 2.10 6.84
N THR A 26 -0.60 2.92 7.41
CA THR A 26 -0.92 4.22 7.98
C THR A 26 0.03 5.26 7.35
N PRO A 27 -0.28 5.77 6.15
CA PRO A 27 0.60 6.70 5.44
C PRO A 27 0.81 7.98 6.26
N THR A 28 2.01 8.52 6.21
CA THR A 28 2.36 9.78 6.86
C THR A 28 1.84 10.97 6.05
N SER A 29 1.83 12.15 6.69
CA SER A 29 1.53 13.40 6.00
C SER A 29 2.46 13.66 4.81
N ALA A 30 3.71 13.19 4.87
CA ALA A 30 4.67 13.31 3.77
C ALA A 30 4.34 12.38 2.60
N ASP A 31 3.88 11.16 2.87
CA ASP A 31 3.46 10.20 1.84
C ASP A 31 2.25 10.73 1.07
N VAL A 32 1.27 11.30 1.79
CA VAL A 32 0.09 11.92 1.16
C VAL A 32 0.49 13.11 0.30
N ALA A 33 1.36 14.00 0.79
CA ALA A 33 1.84 15.16 0.02
C ALA A 33 2.64 14.74 -1.23
N PHE A 34 3.40 13.64 -1.16
CA PHE A 34 4.11 13.09 -2.31
C PHE A 34 3.17 12.52 -3.37
N VAL A 35 2.09 11.88 -2.95
CA VAL A 35 1.11 11.26 -3.83
C VAL A 35 0.14 12.28 -4.43
N ASP A 36 -0.27 13.29 -3.67
CA ASP A 36 -1.15 14.37 -4.11
C ASP A 36 -0.47 15.75 -4.06
N PRO A 37 0.35 16.11 -5.07
CA PRO A 37 0.94 17.44 -5.18
C PRO A 37 -0.06 18.51 -5.66
N GLY A 38 -1.37 18.19 -5.75
CA GLY A 38 -2.44 19.12 -6.13
C GLY A 38 -2.78 19.18 -7.63
N LYS A 39 -2.00 18.54 -8.53
CA LYS A 39 -2.33 18.41 -9.96
C LYS A 39 -1.81 17.09 -10.54
N GLY A 40 -2.62 16.44 -11.39
CA GLY A 40 -2.17 15.42 -12.34
C GLY A 40 -2.41 13.95 -11.99
N ARG A 41 -2.99 13.61 -10.83
CA ARG A 41 -3.34 12.22 -10.47
C ARG A 41 -4.79 12.13 -10.02
N GLY A 42 -5.52 11.13 -10.52
CA GLY A 42 -6.90 10.85 -10.08
C GLY A 42 -6.92 10.18 -8.70
N PRO A 43 -8.07 10.16 -8.01
CA PRO A 43 -8.20 9.51 -6.69
C PRO A 43 -7.78 8.04 -6.67
N VAL A 44 -8.03 7.31 -7.77
CA VAL A 44 -7.64 5.89 -7.92
C VAL A 44 -6.12 5.74 -8.00
N ASP A 45 -5.45 6.55 -8.82
CA ASP A 45 -3.99 6.54 -8.93
C ASP A 45 -3.34 6.90 -7.60
N GLN A 46 -3.91 7.89 -6.90
CA GLN A 46 -3.42 8.29 -5.58
C GLN A 46 -3.55 7.14 -4.56
N LEU A 47 -4.71 6.48 -4.50
CA LEU A 47 -4.92 5.36 -3.60
C LEU A 47 -3.94 4.21 -3.90
N GLY A 48 -3.79 3.84 -5.17
CA GLY A 48 -2.85 2.81 -5.61
C GLY A 48 -1.41 3.15 -5.26
N MET A 49 -1.00 4.42 -5.38
CA MET A 49 0.35 4.85 -4.97
C MET A 49 0.56 4.80 -3.46
N LEU A 50 -0.42 5.21 -2.66
CA LEU A 50 -0.31 5.12 -1.19
C LEU A 50 -0.20 3.67 -0.72
N VAL A 51 -0.96 2.75 -1.32
CA VAL A 51 -0.86 1.30 -1.04
C VAL A 51 0.54 0.78 -1.35
N GLN A 52 1.13 1.17 -2.49
CA GLN A 52 2.50 0.78 -2.85
C GLN A 52 3.54 1.33 -1.86
N LEU A 53 3.42 2.61 -1.47
CA LEU A 53 4.31 3.22 -0.47
C LEU A 53 4.23 2.52 0.89
N CYS A 54 3.02 2.15 1.33
CA CYS A 54 2.80 1.38 2.56
C CYS A 54 3.36 -0.05 2.47
N THR A 55 3.41 -0.62 1.27
CA THR A 55 3.90 -1.99 1.03
C THR A 55 5.42 -2.07 1.13
N LEU A 56 6.15 -1.04 0.71
CA LEU A 56 7.62 -1.00 0.78
C LEU A 56 8.19 -1.29 2.18
N PRO A 57 7.76 -0.63 3.28
CA PRO A 57 8.24 -0.96 4.61
C PRO A 57 7.70 -2.29 5.16
N TRP A 58 6.60 -2.83 4.62
CA TRP A 58 6.03 -4.11 5.05
C TRP A 58 6.78 -5.31 4.45
N LEU A 59 6.94 -5.32 3.12
CA LEU A 59 7.49 -6.45 2.38
C LEU A 59 8.94 -6.22 1.92
N GLY A 60 9.41 -4.97 1.89
CA GLY A 60 10.71 -4.59 1.32
C GLY A 60 10.70 -4.42 -0.21
N PHE A 61 9.56 -4.64 -0.85
CA PHE A 61 9.33 -4.49 -2.29
C PHE A 61 7.85 -4.21 -2.56
N VAL A 62 7.48 -3.95 -3.82
CA VAL A 62 6.09 -3.81 -4.27
C VAL A 62 5.76 -4.96 -5.22
N PRO A 63 4.75 -5.80 -4.94
CA PRO A 63 4.21 -6.77 -5.89
C PRO A 63 3.84 -6.18 -7.24
N ASP A 64 4.09 -6.91 -8.33
CA ASP A 64 3.82 -6.44 -9.70
C ASP A 64 2.31 -6.21 -9.95
N ASP A 65 1.46 -7.08 -9.38
CA ASP A 65 0.01 -6.91 -9.41
C ASP A 65 -0.48 -6.15 -8.17
N VAL A 66 -0.38 -4.82 -8.22
CA VAL A 66 -0.91 -3.93 -7.17
C VAL A 66 -2.42 -4.10 -6.97
N GLY A 67 -3.16 -4.53 -7.99
CA GLY A 67 -4.60 -4.79 -7.90
C GLY A 67 -4.95 -5.97 -7.00
N SER A 68 -3.98 -6.86 -6.74
CA SER A 68 -4.11 -7.99 -5.81
C SER A 68 -3.85 -7.63 -4.35
N ALA A 69 -3.63 -6.36 -4.01
CA ALA A 69 -3.43 -5.92 -2.63
C ALA A 69 -4.59 -6.36 -1.71
N PRO A 70 -4.32 -6.72 -0.44
CA PRO A 70 -5.37 -7.15 0.47
C PRO A 70 -6.44 -6.07 0.61
N PRO A 71 -7.75 -6.39 0.46
CA PRO A 71 -8.81 -5.39 0.55
C PRO A 71 -8.78 -4.57 1.84
N ALA A 72 -8.47 -5.21 2.97
CA ALA A 72 -8.35 -4.53 4.26
C ALA A 72 -7.25 -3.46 4.29
N ALA A 73 -6.17 -3.63 3.53
CA ALA A 73 -5.10 -2.63 3.40
C ALA A 73 -5.57 -1.43 2.56
N VAL A 74 -6.25 -1.71 1.44
CA VAL A 74 -6.81 -0.68 0.56
C VAL A 74 -7.87 0.14 1.30
N ASP A 75 -8.80 -0.53 1.97
CA ASP A 75 -9.89 0.09 2.75
C ASP A 75 -9.35 0.97 3.86
N ARG A 76 -8.31 0.51 4.57
CA ARG A 76 -7.70 1.31 5.64
C ARG A 76 -7.05 2.58 5.11
N VAL A 77 -6.29 2.51 4.02
CA VAL A 77 -5.66 3.69 3.41
C VAL A 77 -6.72 4.66 2.90
N ALA A 78 -7.79 4.16 2.25
CA ALA A 78 -8.90 4.96 1.79
C ALA A 78 -9.57 5.70 2.96
N GLN A 79 -9.89 4.99 4.05
CA GLN A 79 -10.50 5.57 5.24
C GLN A 79 -9.61 6.65 5.89
N LEU A 80 -8.32 6.39 6.07
CA LEU A 80 -7.40 7.37 6.68
C LEU A 80 -7.29 8.64 5.82
N ARG A 81 -7.27 8.50 4.50
CA ARG A 81 -7.24 9.62 3.55
C ARG A 81 -8.53 10.44 3.60
N GLU A 82 -9.69 9.79 3.63
CA GLU A 82 -10.99 10.46 3.73
C GLU A 82 -11.14 11.25 5.04
N LEU A 83 -10.61 10.70 6.13
CA LEU A 83 -10.65 11.34 7.45
C LEU A 83 -9.53 12.37 7.68
N GLY A 84 -8.54 12.46 6.77
CA GLY A 84 -7.35 13.29 6.97
C GLY A 84 -6.51 12.86 8.17
N LEU A 85 -6.54 11.57 8.52
CA LEU A 85 -5.84 11.00 9.66
C LEU A 85 -4.49 10.45 9.21
N THR A 86 -3.50 11.34 9.12
CA THR A 86 -2.10 10.96 8.94
C THR A 86 -1.26 11.53 10.06
N PRO A 87 -0.35 10.74 10.67
CA PRO A 87 0.57 11.25 11.67
C PRO A 87 1.59 12.23 11.07
#